data_AF-A0A2V6ECP1-F1
#
_entry.id   AF-A0A2V6ECP1-F1
#
_cell.length_a   1.000
_cell.length_b   1.000
_cell.length_c   1.000
_cell.angle_alpha   90.00
_cell.angle_beta   90.00
_cell.angle_gamma   90.00
#
_symmetry.space_group_name_H-M   'P 1'
#
loop_
_entity.id
_entity.type
_entity.pdbx_description
1 polymer ?
#
loop_
_entity_poly.entity_id
_entity_poly.type
_entity_poly.pdbx_seq_one_letter_code
_entity_poly.pdbx_strand_id
1 'polypeptide(L)' 'MKLTNNSYTISIGTKNFTERYYRDKAGWLKVSARGRTFRMTAEQILNHVLPAVAGVKPNLTIKVEHRDATLSK' A
#
# COMPACT_ATOMS: atom_id res chain seq x y z
N MET A 1 -10.61 15.46 8.42
CA MET A 1 -10.00 14.37 7.62
C MET A 1 -9.13 13.53 8.54
N LYS A 2 -9.26 12.20 8.54
CA LYS A 2 -8.44 11.33 9.39
C LYS A 2 -7.11 11.02 8.70
N LEU A 3 -6.00 11.56 9.20
CA LEU A 3 -4.66 11.37 8.62
C LEU A 3 -3.94 10.13 9.19
N THR A 4 -4.70 9.18 9.74
CA THR A 4 -4.16 7.96 10.35
C THR A 4 -3.92 6.88 9.30
N ASN A 5 -2.96 5.99 9.56
CA ASN A 5 -2.52 4.96 8.61
C ASN A 5 -3.63 4.03 8.06
N ASN A 6 -4.73 3.84 8.79
CA ASN A 6 -5.89 3.04 8.37
C ASN A 6 -6.78 3.72 7.31
N SER A 7 -6.59 5.02 7.08
CA SER A 7 -7.30 5.78 6.05
C SER A 7 -6.62 5.71 4.68
N TYR A 8 -5.49 5.03 4.56
CA TYR A 8 -4.72 4.95 3.31
C TYR A 8 -4.69 3.54 2.73
N THR A 9 -4.66 3.47 1.39
CA THR A 9 -4.28 2.29 0.63
C THR A 9 -3.02 2.62 -0.16
N ILE A 10 -1.99 1.80 -0.04
CA ILE A 10 -0.74 1.92 -0.81
C ILE A 10 -0.78 0.86 -1.90
N SER A 11 -0.55 1.26 -3.15
CA SER A 11 -0.35 0.34 -4.27
C SER A 11 1.08 0.45 -4.76
N ILE A 12 1.79 -0.68 -4.83
CA ILE A 12 3.16 -0.75 -5.34
C ILE A 12 3.16 -1.75 -6.49
N GLY A 13 3.84 -1.44 -7.58
CA GLY A 13 3.81 -2.33 -8.74
C GLY A 13 4.69 -1.91 -9.90
N THR A 14 4.60 -2.69 -10.96
CA THR A 14 5.10 -2.35 -12.29
C THR A 14 3.90 -2.20 -13.23
N LYS A 15 4.13 -2.01 -14.53
CA LYS A 15 3.04 -1.99 -15.53
C LYS A 15 2.17 -3.26 -15.52
N ASN A 16 2.73 -4.41 -15.17
CA ASN A 16 2.08 -5.72 -15.33
C ASN A 16 1.64 -6.35 -14.00
N PHE A 17 1.99 -5.75 -12.87
CA PHE A 17 1.74 -6.31 -11.55
C PHE A 17 1.52 -5.19 -10.55
N THR A 18 0.49 -5.30 -9.71
CA THR A 18 0.26 -4.35 -8.62
C THR A 18 -0.14 -5.11 -7.36
N GLU A 19 0.59 -4.88 -6.29
CA GLU A 19 0.24 -5.30 -4.95
C GLU A 19 -0.31 -4.12 -4.15
N ARG A 20 -1.20 -4.43 -3.20
CA ARG A 20 -1.88 -3.42 -2.37
C ARG A 20 -1.59 -3.67 -0.90
N TYR A 21 -1.41 -2.60 -0.16
CA TYR A 21 -1.17 -2.62 1.27
C TYR A 21 -2.16 -1.70 1.96
N TYR A 22 -2.75 -2.18 3.04
CA TYR A 22 -3.63 -1.37 3.87
C TYR A 22 -3.76 -1.95 5.27
N ARG A 23 -4.23 -1.12 6.20
CA ARG A 23 -4.55 -1.55 7.55
C ARG A 23 -6.04 -1.85 7.69
N ASP A 24 -6.35 -3.00 8.27
CA ASP A 24 -7.69 -3.38 8.72
C ASP A 24 -7.75 -3.41 10.26
N LYS A 25 -8.84 -3.96 10.81
CA LYS A 25 -9.01 -4.08 12.27
C LYS A 25 -7.97 -4.99 12.93
N ALA A 26 -7.44 -5.97 12.21
CA ALA A 26 -6.49 -6.95 12.73
C ALA A 26 -5.01 -6.58 12.48
N GLY A 27 -4.73 -5.56 11.69
CA GLY A 27 -3.39 -5.05 11.45
C GLY A 27 -3.13 -4.76 9.97
N TRP A 28 -1.86 -4.85 9.56
CA TRP A 28 -1.50 -4.62 8.16
C TRP A 28 -1.72 -5.87 7.31
N LEU A 29 -2.17 -5.61 6.08
CA LEU A 29 -2.38 -6.59 5.04
C LEU A 29 -1.62 -6.20 3.78
N LYS A 30 -1.09 -7.22 3.12
CA LYS A 30 -0.65 -7.18 1.74
C LYS A 30 -1.56 -8.06 0.89
N VAL A 31 -2.05 -7.53 -0.21
CA VAL A 31 -2.76 -8.26 -1.26
C VAL A 31 -1.84 -8.30 -2.46
N SER A 32 -1.35 -9.49 -2.81
CA SER A 32 -0.54 -9.67 -4.03
C SER A 32 -1.40 -9.44 -5.28
N ALA A 33 -0.78 -9.23 -6.45
CA ALA A 33 -1.56 -9.09 -7.70
C ALA A 33 -2.35 -10.35 -8.07
N ARG A 34 -2.03 -11.51 -7.47
CA ARG A 34 -2.80 -12.76 -7.62
C ARG A 34 -3.96 -12.87 -6.62
N GLY A 35 -4.28 -11.81 -5.88
CA GLY A 35 -5.36 -11.77 -4.90
C GLY A 35 -5.06 -12.45 -3.56
N ARG A 36 -3.87 -13.03 -3.37
CA ARG A 36 -3.50 -13.65 -2.08
C ARG A 36 -3.23 -12.59 -1.02
N THR A 37 -3.76 -12.82 0.17
CA THR A 37 -3.64 -11.93 1.34
C THR A 37 -2.60 -12.42 2.34
N PHE A 38 -1.75 -11.53 2.83
CA PHE A 38 -0.71 -11.82 3.81
C PHE A 38 -0.76 -10.81 4.96
N ARG A 39 -0.63 -11.30 6.20
CA ARG A 39 -0.50 -10.44 7.39
C ARG A 39 0.91 -9.91 7.52
N MET A 40 1.04 -8.64 7.86
CA MET A 40 2.33 -7.97 7.97
C MET A 40 2.39 -7.08 9.22
N THR A 41 3.60 -6.80 9.68
CA THR A 41 3.88 -5.74 10.66
C THR A 41 4.10 -4.41 9.95
N ALA A 42 4.02 -3.29 10.70
CA ALA A 42 4.30 -1.97 10.14
C ALA A 42 5.73 -1.87 9.57
N GLU A 43 6.71 -2.47 10.25
CA GLU A 43 8.11 -2.52 9.82
C GLU A 43 8.28 -3.24 8.48
N GLN A 44 7.59 -4.37 8.31
CA GLN A 44 7.63 -5.10 7.04
C GLN A 44 7.00 -4.27 5.91
N ILE A 45 5.90 -3.56 6.17
CA ILE A 45 5.31 -2.64 5.21
C ILE A 45 6.30 -1.54 4.83
N LEU A 46 6.98 -0.95 5.81
CA LEU A 46 7.98 0.10 5.60
C LEU A 46 9.13 -0.40 4.70
N ASN A 47 9.62 -1.62 4.94
CA ASN A 47 10.64 -2.26 4.11
C ASN A 47 10.21 -2.47 2.65
N HIS A 48 8.92 -2.60 2.37
CA HIS A 48 8.38 -2.64 1.00
C HIS A 48 8.20 -1.25 0.38
N VAL A 49 7.78 -0.27 1.19
CA VAL A 49 7.46 1.09 0.74
C VAL A 49 8.71 1.92 0.48
N LEU A 50 9.70 1.88 1.38
CA LEU A 50 10.89 2.75 1.31
C LEU A 50 11.65 2.63 -0.03
N PRO A 51 11.92 1.42 -0.57
CA PRO A 51 12.61 1.31 -1.86
C PRO A 51 11.83 1.91 -3.03
N ALA A 52 10.49 1.89 -2.97
CA ALA A 52 9.61 2.46 -3.99
C ALA A 52 9.58 3.99 -3.90
N VAL A 53 9.47 4.53 -2.68
CA VAL A 53 9.49 5.98 -2.43
C VAL A 53 10.85 6.59 -2.74
N ALA A 54 11.94 5.91 -2.40
CA ALA A 54 13.29 6.38 -2.65
C ALA A 54 13.70 6.29 -4.15
N GLY A 55 12.86 5.71 -5.02
CA GLY A 55 13.16 5.57 -6.44
C GLY A 55 14.34 4.62 -6.75
N VAL A 56 14.79 3.82 -5.79
CA VAL A 56 15.94 2.90 -5.95
C VAL A 56 15.64 1.78 -6.95
N LYS A 57 14.36 1.45 -7.15
CA LYS A 57 13.90 0.45 -8.12
C LYS A 57 13.26 1.14 -9.33
N PRO A 58 13.94 1.23 -10.49
CA PRO A 58 13.53 2.10 -11.60
C PRO A 58 12.18 1.73 -12.24
N ASN A 59 11.73 0.49 -12.09
CA ASN A 59 10.46 0.02 -12.67
C ASN A 59 9.32 -0.09 -11.65
N LEU A 60 9.54 0.38 -10.42
CA LEU A 60 8.57 0.27 -9.34
C LEU A 60 7.82 1.60 -9.19
N THR A 61 6.52 1.57 -9.40
CA THR A 61 5.63 2.71 -9.15
C THR A 61 4.96 2.54 -7.80
N ILE A 62 4.72 3.67 -7.13
CA ILE A 62 3.95 3.72 -5.88
C ILE A 62 2.81 4.74 -6.03
N LYS A 63 1.62 4.35 -5.56
CA LYS A 63 0.45 5.22 -5.47
C LYS A 63 -0.14 5.11 -4.07
N VAL A 64 -0.42 6.23 -3.42
CA VAL A 64 -1.06 6.27 -2.10
C VAL A 64 -2.39 6.99 -2.24
N GLU A 65 -3.46 6.34 -1.82
CA GLU A 65 -4.84 6.84 -1.92
C GLU A 65 -5.46 6.97 -0.53
N HIS A 66 -6.09 8.11 -0.25
CA HIS A 66 -6.87 8.33 0.96
C HIS A 66 -8.32 7.86 0.76
N ARG A 67 -8.75 6.86 1.52
CA ARG A 67 -10.05 6.18 1.38
C ARG A 67 -11.25 7.10 1.54
N ASP A 68 -11.18 8.07 2.46
CA ASP A 68 -12.31 8.99 2.68
C ASP A 68 -12.26 10.21 1.76
N ALA A 69 -11.18 10.43 0.99
CA ALA A 69 -11.10 11.56 0.07
C ALA A 69 -11.87 11.28 -1.24
N THR A 70 -12.23 10.02 -1.48
CA THR A 70 -13.05 9.57 -2.61
C THR A 70 -14.56 9.58 -2.35
N LEU A 71 -15.01 9.82 -1.10
CA LEU A 71 -16.43 9.87 -0.72
C LEU A 71 -17.05 11.28 -0.82
N SER A 72 -16.33 12.25 -1.37
CA SER A 72 -16.78 13.65 -1.47
C SER A 72 -16.94 14.13 -2.92
N LYS A 73 -17.25 13.22 -3.85
CA LYS A 73 -17.68 13.56 -5.21
C LYS A 73 -19.15 13.24 -5.40
#